data_AF-A0AAW4BL55-F1
#
_entry.id   AF-A0AAW4BL55-F1
#
_cell.length_a   1.000
_cell.length_b   1.000
_cell.length_c   1.000
_cell.angle_alpha   90.00
_cell.angle_beta   90.00
_cell.angle_gamma   90.00
#
_symmetry.space_group_name_H-M   'P 1'
#
loop_
_entity.id
_entity.type
_entity.pdbx_description
1 polymer ?
#
loop_
_entity_poly.entity_id
_entity_poly.type
_entity_poly.pdbx_seq_one_letter_code
_entity_poly.pdbx_strand_id
1 'polypeptide(L)'
;YLVSDDGVTKHVFREAMRGIMPDSHLDRKDKIGFATPESIWLLNMVDVIKGWITDAPELPFLDKSELLKEFQQVVEGNQSFDGRVWRWVNYLRWYTLMDMA
;
A
#
# COMPACT_ATOMS: atom_id res chain seq x y z
N TYR A 1 15.71 -21.65 17.60
CA TYR A 1 15.12 -20.70 18.57
C TYR A 1 14.37 -19.55 17.90
N LEU A 2 15.00 -18.73 17.04
CA LEU A 2 14.26 -17.68 16.30
C LEU A 2 13.40 -18.22 15.14
N VAL A 3 13.87 -19.29 14.51
CA VAL A 3 13.16 -20.09 13.50
C VAL A 3 13.12 -21.55 13.99
N SER A 4 12.05 -22.27 13.68
CA SER A 4 11.90 -23.70 13.94
C SER A 4 12.45 -24.55 12.79
N ASP A 5 12.52 -25.87 12.98
CA ASP A 5 13.01 -26.83 11.97
C ASP A 5 12.08 -26.93 10.74
N ASP A 6 10.80 -26.57 10.89
CA ASP A 6 9.81 -26.46 9.80
C ASP A 6 9.69 -25.04 9.20
N GLY A 7 10.59 -24.12 9.56
CA GLY A 7 10.69 -22.79 8.93
C GLY A 7 9.77 -21.72 9.52
N VAL A 8 9.21 -21.94 10.71
CA VAL A 8 8.32 -20.98 11.39
C VAL A 8 9.15 -19.85 12.00
N THR A 9 9.04 -18.63 11.46
CA THR A 9 9.72 -17.45 12.02
C THR A 9 9.13 -17.04 13.37
N LYS A 10 9.92 -16.34 14.20
CA LYS A 10 9.53 -15.88 15.55
C LYS A 10 9.09 -17.04 16.46
N HIS A 11 9.63 -18.24 16.26
CA HIS A 11 9.16 -19.46 16.92
C HIS A 11 9.18 -19.35 18.46
N VAL A 12 10.31 -18.95 19.06
CA VAL A 12 10.40 -18.75 20.53
C VAL A 12 9.37 -17.76 21.08
N PHE A 13 9.07 -16.68 20.35
CA PHE A 13 8.06 -15.70 20.76
C PHE A 13 6.65 -16.30 20.68
N ARG A 14 6.36 -17.09 19.64
CA ARG A 14 5.07 -17.76 19.47
C ARG A 14 4.80 -18.76 20.59
N GLU A 15 5.78 -19.60 20.92
CA GLU A 15 5.66 -20.56 22.01
C GLU A 15 5.48 -19.89 23.37
N ALA A 16 6.22 -18.81 23.64
CA ALA A 16 6.08 -18.05 24.88
C ALA A 16 4.72 -17.38 25.06
N MET A 17 3.99 -17.13 23.96
CA MET A 17 2.68 -16.46 23.97
C MET A 17 1.50 -17.44 24.00
N ARG A 18 1.73 -18.76 23.91
CA ARG A 18 0.67 -19.78 24.00
C ARG A 18 -0.03 -19.70 25.35
N GLY A 19 -1.36 -19.76 25.34
CA GLY A 19 -2.20 -19.58 26.52
C GLY A 19 -2.43 -18.13 26.94
N ILE A 20 -1.72 -17.16 26.33
CA ILE A 20 -1.96 -15.72 26.52
C ILE A 20 -2.73 -15.14 25.33
N MET A 21 -2.38 -15.57 24.11
CA MET A 21 -2.97 -15.10 22.85
C MET A 21 -3.61 -16.27 22.09
N PRO A 22 -4.74 -16.06 21.38
CA PRO A 22 -5.37 -17.13 20.61
C PRO A 22 -4.42 -17.74 19.57
N ASP A 23 -4.42 -19.07 19.52
CA ASP A 23 -3.54 -19.84 18.62
C ASP A 23 -3.72 -19.44 17.16
N SER A 24 -4.95 -19.16 16.74
CA SER A 24 -5.28 -18.69 15.38
C SER A 24 -4.47 -17.46 14.93
N HIS A 25 -4.11 -16.57 15.85
CA HIS A 25 -3.29 -15.40 15.54
C HIS A 25 -1.79 -15.70 15.60
N LEU A 26 -1.35 -16.60 16.47
CA LEU A 26 0.06 -17.00 16.58
C LEU A 26 0.50 -17.84 15.38
N ASP A 27 -0.38 -18.73 14.92
CA ASP A 27 -0.16 -19.69 13.82
C ASP A 27 -0.30 -19.07 12.43
N ARG A 28 -0.72 -17.81 12.37
CA ARG A 28 -0.86 -17.10 11.11
C ARG A 28 0.48 -17.06 10.36
N LYS A 29 0.49 -17.58 9.14
CA LYS A 29 1.67 -17.61 8.27
C LYS A 29 1.84 -16.31 7.50
N ASP A 30 0.73 -15.65 7.17
CA ASP A 30 0.74 -14.33 6.58
C ASP A 30 1.12 -13.27 7.62
N LYS A 31 2.11 -12.45 7.25
CA LYS A 31 2.51 -11.27 8.00
C LYS A 31 1.96 -10.05 7.31
N ILE A 32 0.76 -9.67 7.68
CA ILE A 32 0.16 -8.41 7.27
C ILE A 32 0.63 -7.34 8.27
N GLY A 33 1.64 -6.57 7.90
CA GLY A 33 2.10 -5.43 8.70
C GLY A 33 1.21 -4.23 8.43
N PHE A 34 0.32 -3.90 9.38
CA PHE A 34 -0.56 -2.72 9.36
C PHE A 34 -1.01 -2.31 7.95
N ALA A 35 -1.66 -3.22 7.23
CA ALA A 35 -2.09 -2.93 5.86
C ALA A 35 -3.00 -1.71 5.87
N THR A 36 -2.60 -0.69 5.12
CA THR A 36 -3.39 0.51 4.91
C THR A 36 -4.61 0.16 4.05
N PRO A 37 -5.80 0.69 4.36
CA PRO A 37 -6.99 0.50 3.53
C PRO A 37 -6.90 1.42 2.29
N GLU A 38 -5.91 1.17 1.44
CA GLU A 38 -5.51 2.04 0.33
C GLU A 38 -6.67 2.36 -0.61
N SER A 39 -7.48 1.36 -0.97
CA SER A 39 -8.64 1.54 -1.84
C SER A 39 -9.68 2.49 -1.23
N ILE A 40 -9.96 2.34 0.07
CA ILE A 40 -10.92 3.19 0.79
C ILE A 40 -10.39 4.63 0.84
N TRP A 41 -9.12 4.82 1.18
CA TRP A 41 -8.53 6.17 1.23
C TRP A 41 -8.53 6.83 -0.14
N LEU A 42 -8.12 6.08 -1.17
CA LEU A 42 -8.06 6.58 -2.54
C LEU A 42 -9.44 7.06 -3.02
N LEU A 43 -10.48 6.26 -2.81
CA LEU A 43 -11.86 6.61 -3.20
C LEU A 43 -12.46 7.74 -2.36
N ASN A 44 -11.99 7.97 -1.14
CA ASN A 44 -12.42 9.11 -0.32
C ASN A 44 -11.61 10.40 -0.58
N MET A 45 -10.53 10.31 -1.35
CA MET A 45 -9.61 11.43 -1.59
C MET A 45 -9.48 11.76 -3.08
N VAL A 46 -10.51 11.45 -3.88
CA VAL A 46 -10.48 11.56 -5.35
C VAL A 46 -9.96 12.90 -5.84
N ASP A 47 -10.55 14.00 -5.36
CA ASP A 47 -10.19 15.34 -5.82
C ASP A 47 -8.78 15.75 -5.38
N VAL A 48 -8.38 15.34 -4.16
CA VAL A 48 -7.05 15.60 -3.62
C VAL A 48 -5.98 14.86 -4.43
N ILE A 49 -6.23 13.58 -4.76
CA ILE A 49 -5.30 12.76 -5.52
C ILE A 49 -5.20 13.26 -6.96
N LYS A 50 -6.32 13.63 -7.59
CA LYS A 50 -6.29 14.28 -8.92
C LYS A 50 -5.44 15.53 -8.90
N GLY A 51 -5.64 16.40 -7.90
CA GLY A 51 -4.80 17.59 -7.71
C GLY A 51 -3.32 17.23 -7.59
N TRP A 52 -2.96 16.27 -6.74
CA TRP A 52 -1.56 15.85 -6.59
C TRP A 52 -0.94 15.30 -7.87
N ILE A 53 -1.68 14.56 -8.68
CA ILE A 53 -1.16 14.05 -9.95
C ILE A 53 -1.01 15.21 -10.94
N THR A 54 -2.00 16.09 -11.05
CA THR A 54 -1.96 17.24 -11.98
C THR A 54 -0.84 18.22 -11.64
N ASP A 55 -0.69 18.56 -10.35
CA ASP A 55 0.26 19.57 -9.86
C ASP A 55 1.70 19.05 -9.78
N ALA A 56 1.91 17.74 -9.87
CA ALA A 56 3.26 17.18 -9.82
C ALA A 56 4.10 17.59 -11.05
N PRO A 57 5.43 17.77 -10.90
CA PRO A 57 6.32 18.01 -12.03
C PRO A 57 6.22 16.94 -13.12
N GLU A 58 6.52 17.32 -14.36
CA GLU A 58 6.67 16.35 -15.46
C GLU A 58 7.90 15.48 -15.23
N LEU A 59 7.74 14.17 -15.38
CA LEU A 59 8.81 13.19 -15.18
C LEU A 59 9.02 12.38 -16.46
N PRO A 60 10.27 12.20 -16.93
CA PRO A 60 10.54 11.58 -18.23
C PRO A 60 10.16 10.09 -18.31
N PHE A 61 9.95 9.43 -17.17
CA PHE A 61 9.62 8.00 -17.08
C PHE A 61 8.18 7.74 -16.61
N LEU A 62 7.37 8.78 -16.43
CA LEU A 62 6.01 8.64 -15.89
C LEU A 62 5.03 9.53 -16.64
N ASP A 63 4.09 8.90 -17.33
CA ASP A 63 3.04 9.58 -18.08
C ASP A 63 1.85 9.91 -17.18
N LYS A 64 1.74 11.18 -16.78
CA LYS A 64 0.65 11.64 -15.91
C LYS A 64 -0.73 11.50 -16.55
N SER A 65 -0.83 11.54 -17.88
CA SER A 65 -2.11 11.46 -18.58
C SER A 65 -2.70 10.05 -18.48
N GLU A 66 -1.86 9.03 -18.66
CA GLU A 66 -2.28 7.63 -18.49
C GLU A 66 -2.56 7.31 -17.01
N LEU A 67 -1.80 7.88 -16.06
CA LEU A 67 -2.11 7.74 -14.63
C LEU A 67 -3.48 8.31 -14.26
N LEU A 68 -3.81 9.52 -14.73
CA LEU A 68 -5.11 10.14 -14.48
C LEU A 68 -6.25 9.33 -15.08
N LYS A 69 -6.04 8.77 -16.26
CA LYS A 69 -7.00 7.90 -16.95
C LYS A 69 -7.22 6.59 -16.19
N GLU A 70 -6.16 5.88 -15.80
CA GLU A 70 -6.27 4.66 -14.98
C GLU A 70 -6.96 4.97 -13.64
N PHE A 71 -6.58 6.06 -12.99
CA PHE A 71 -7.20 6.51 -11.74
C PHE A 71 -8.71 6.74 -11.91
N GLN A 72 -9.11 7.41 -13.00
CA GLN A 72 -10.51 7.67 -13.29
C GLN A 72 -11.30 6.37 -13.52
N GLN A 73 -10.72 5.37 -14.20
CA GLN A 73 -11.37 4.05 -14.36
C GLN A 73 -11.61 3.35 -13.02
N VAL A 74 -10.68 3.48 -12.07
CA VAL A 74 -10.84 2.94 -10.71
C VAL A 74 -11.93 3.68 -9.94
N VAL A 75 -11.97 5.01 -10.04
CA VAL A 75 -12.99 5.85 -9.37
C VAL A 75 -14.39 5.57 -9.91
N GLU A 76 -14.52 5.35 -11.22
CA GLU A 76 -15.80 5.01 -11.87
C GLU A 76 -16.24 3.56 -11.62
N GLY A 77 -15.37 2.73 -11.03
CA GLY A 77 -15.63 1.30 -10.81
C GLY A 77 -15.52 0.45 -12.08
N ASN A 78 -15.01 1.01 -13.17
CA ASN A 78 -14.76 0.31 -14.43
C ASN A 78 -13.53 -0.61 -14.36
N GLN A 79 -12.65 -0.38 -13.38
CA GLN A 79 -11.47 -1.19 -13.10
C GLN A 79 -11.32 -1.42 -11.60
N SER A 80 -10.89 -2.62 -11.20
CA SER A 80 -10.57 -2.92 -9.81
C SER A 80 -9.35 -2.14 -9.34
N PHE A 81 -9.37 -1.68 -8.09
CA PHE A 81 -8.22 -1.02 -7.47
C PHE A 81 -6.95 -1.90 -7.55
N ASP A 82 -5.85 -1.28 -7.95
CA ASP A 82 -4.51 -1.87 -7.98
C ASP A 82 -3.59 -1.01 -7.11
N GLY A 83 -2.84 -1.64 -6.19
CA GLY A 83 -1.89 -0.95 -5.32
C GLY A 83 -0.79 -0.19 -6.06
N ARG A 84 -0.58 -0.45 -7.36
CA ARG A 84 0.26 0.37 -8.24
C ARG A 84 -0.19 1.85 -8.27
N VAL A 85 -1.49 2.11 -8.28
CA VAL A 85 -2.05 3.46 -8.26
C VAL A 85 -1.58 4.21 -7.01
N TRP A 86 -1.65 3.56 -5.85
CA TRP A 86 -1.19 4.13 -4.59
C TRP A 86 0.32 4.42 -4.60
N ARG A 87 1.14 3.54 -5.18
CA ARG A 87 2.60 3.75 -5.29
C ARG A 87 2.95 4.99 -6.08
N TRP A 88 2.32 5.21 -7.24
CA TRP A 88 2.62 6.38 -8.07
C TRP A 88 2.18 7.68 -7.41
N VAL A 89 1.00 7.70 -6.79
CA VAL A 89 0.50 8.87 -6.04
C VAL A 89 1.47 9.25 -4.92
N ASN A 90 1.93 8.27 -4.14
CA ASN A 90 2.92 8.52 -3.08
C ASN A 90 4.25 9.03 -3.65
N TYR A 91 4.71 8.45 -4.76
CA TYR A 91 5.95 8.86 -5.39
C TYR A 91 5.88 10.32 -5.89
N LEU A 92 4.83 10.68 -6.64
CA LEU A 92 4.62 12.04 -7.12
C LEU A 92 4.50 13.03 -5.97
N ARG A 93 3.77 12.65 -4.91
CA ARG A 93 3.62 13.50 -3.73
C ARG A 93 4.96 13.73 -3.02
N TRP A 94 5.74 12.68 -2.82
CA TRP A 94 7.07 12.76 -2.23
C TRP A 94 8.01 13.61 -3.09
N TYR A 95 8.06 13.38 -4.41
CA TYR A 95 8.89 14.12 -5.34
C TYR A 95 8.59 15.63 -5.29
N THR A 96 7.30 15.96 -5.28
CA THR A 96 6.81 17.36 -5.21
C THR A 96 7.15 18.00 -3.86
N LEU A 97 7.04 17.27 -2.76
CA LEU A 97 7.32 17.80 -1.41
C LEU A 97 8.82 17.94 -1.11
N MET A 98 9.67 17.18 -1.79
CA MET A 98 11.12 17.21 -1.62
C MET A 98 11.81 18.19 -2.57
N ASP A 99 11.04 19.02 -3.29
CA ASP A 99 11.52 20.00 -4.26
C ASP A 99 12.56 19.42 -5.24
N MET A 100 12.39 18.16 -5.66
CA MET A 100 13.32 17.52 -6.59
C MET A 100 13.07 17.92 -8.06
N ALA A 101 12.33 18.99 -8.30
CA ALA A 101 11.98 19.51 -9.63
C ALA A 101 13.11 20.34 -10.24
#